data_AF-A0A957WSA7-F1
#
_entry.id   AF-A0A957WSA7-F1
#
_cell.length_a   1.000
_cell.length_b   1.000
_cell.length_c   1.000
_cell.angle_alpha   90.00
_cell.angle_beta   90.00
_cell.angle_gamma   90.00
#
_symmetry.space_group_name_H-M   'P 1'
#
loop_
_entity.id
_entity.type
_entity.pdbx_description
1 polymer ?
#
loop_
_entity_poly.entity_id
_entity_poly.type
_entity_poly.pdbx_seq_one_letter_code
_entity_poly.pdbx_strand_id
1 'polypeptide(L)'
;MAKSNANSEERGTFAKLYDVQEQMSRRNSKPLGRPRKKVQRKPTTIHLTQSESRKLSKLHLLVSDQFSVNRSELVGVAIEVLAALVEKKGEKAFEEIHLEDVESFRELVFDFMKL
;
A
#
# COMPACT_ATOMS: atom_id res chain seq x y z
N MET A 1 -48.33 23.73 55.61
CA MET A 1 -47.38 22.64 55.23
C MET A 1 -46.68 23.08 53.95
N ALA A 2 -45.40 23.45 54.04
CA ALA A 2 -44.68 24.14 52.97
C ALA A 2 -43.42 23.35 52.53
N LYS A 3 -43.41 23.03 51.22
CA LYS A 3 -42.32 22.84 50.25
C LYS A 3 -40.87 22.65 50.73
N SER A 4 -40.22 21.60 50.20
CA SER A 4 -38.82 21.69 49.70
C SER A 4 -38.51 20.60 48.66
N ASN A 5 -38.97 20.79 47.43
CA ASN A 5 -38.32 20.22 46.24
C ASN A 5 -37.35 21.30 45.74
N ALA A 6 -36.06 21.20 46.06
CA ALA A 6 -35.00 21.93 45.38
C ALA A 6 -33.63 21.33 45.70
N ASN A 7 -32.83 21.17 44.64
CA ASN A 7 -31.36 21.19 44.64
C ASN A 7 -30.59 19.89 44.93
N SER A 8 -30.66 18.93 44.00
CA SER A 8 -29.55 17.99 43.79
C SER A 8 -29.10 17.83 42.33
N GLU A 9 -29.49 18.74 41.42
CA GLU A 9 -29.13 18.69 39.99
C GLU A 9 -27.99 19.65 39.58
N GLU A 10 -27.40 20.42 40.50
CA GLU A 10 -26.39 21.45 40.15
C GLU A 10 -24.93 21.05 40.40
N ARG A 11 -24.63 19.78 40.69
CA ARG A 11 -23.24 19.31 40.79
C ARG A 11 -22.93 18.38 39.63
N GLY A 12 -22.97 18.94 38.42
CA GLY A 12 -22.30 18.40 37.25
C GLY A 12 -20.82 18.26 37.58
N THR A 13 -20.43 17.07 38.04
CA THR A 13 -19.10 16.74 38.54
C THR A 13 -18.07 17.06 37.46
N PHE A 14 -17.12 17.95 37.78
CA PHE A 14 -15.99 18.31 36.91
C PHE A 14 -15.30 17.09 36.28
N ALA A 15 -15.32 15.92 36.94
CA ALA A 15 -14.90 14.64 36.39
C ALA A 15 -15.56 14.28 35.05
N LYS A 16 -16.88 14.51 34.89
CA LYS A 16 -17.58 14.32 33.60
C LYS A 16 -17.06 15.25 32.52
N LEU A 17 -16.64 16.47 32.87
CA LEU A 17 -16.05 17.40 31.92
C LEU A 17 -14.66 16.95 31.48
N TYR A 18 -13.84 16.41 32.39
CA TYR A 18 -12.56 15.79 32.06
C TYR A 18 -12.72 14.56 31.16
N ASP A 19 -13.67 13.67 31.47
CA ASP A 19 -13.93 12.48 30.65
C ASP A 19 -14.37 12.87 29.23
N VAL A 20 -15.22 13.88 29.11
CA VAL A 20 -15.65 14.42 27.81
C VAL A 20 -14.48 15.07 27.06
N GLN A 21 -13.62 15.82 27.76
CA GLN A 21 -12.44 16.45 27.16
C GLN A 21 -11.38 15.43 26.72
N GLU A 22 -11.19 14.35 27.49
CA GLU A 22 -10.27 13.27 27.14
C GLU A 22 -10.80 12.46 25.95
N GLN A 23 -12.10 12.16 25.90
CA GLN A 23 -12.73 11.51 24.75
C GLN A 23 -12.65 12.36 23.47
N MET A 24 -12.85 13.68 23.58
CA MET A 24 -12.69 14.62 22.46
C MET A 24 -11.24 14.71 21.98
N SER A 25 -10.27 14.67 22.91
CA SER A 25 -8.84 14.69 22.61
C SER A 25 -8.39 13.40 21.89
N ARG A 26 -8.93 12.23 22.26
CA ARG A 26 -8.65 10.95 21.60
C ARG A 26 -9.28 10.83 20.21
N ARG A 27 -10.41 11.50 19.95
CA ARG A 27 -11.01 11.54 18.60
C ARG A 27 -10.24 12.43 17.64
N ASN A 28 -9.60 13.47 18.15
CA ASN A 28 -8.85 14.45 17.36
C ASN A 28 -7.34 14.17 17.30
N SER A 29 -6.83 13.15 18.00
CA SER A 29 -5.44 12.77 17.89
C SER A 29 -5.19 12.14 16.52
N LYS A 30 -4.39 12.83 15.70
CA LYS A 30 -3.90 12.26 14.45
C LYS A 30 -3.19 10.94 14.78
N PRO A 31 -3.43 9.86 14.02
CA PRO A 31 -2.80 8.58 14.30
C PRO A 31 -1.28 8.76 14.30
N LEU A 32 -0.65 8.42 15.43
CA LEU A 32 0.80 8.39 15.59
C LEU A 32 1.33 7.24 14.71
N GLY A 33 1.67 7.56 13.47
CA GLY A 33 2.13 6.57 12.50
C GLY A 33 2.30 7.14 11.10
N ARG A 34 2.88 6.34 10.20
CA ARG A 34 2.98 6.70 8.78
C ARG A 34 1.57 6.94 8.23
N PRO A 35 1.33 8.03 7.46
CA PRO A 35 0.07 8.25 6.79
C PRO A 35 -0.40 7.02 6.04
N ARG A 36 -1.69 6.69 6.13
CA ARG A 36 -2.26 5.57 5.39
C ARG A 36 -2.05 5.81 3.89
N LYS A 37 -1.61 4.78 3.18
CA LYS A 37 -1.45 4.84 1.72
C LYS A 37 -2.80 5.11 1.06
N LYS A 38 -2.82 5.91 -0.01
CA LYS A 38 -4.03 6.26 -0.77
C LYS A 38 -4.76 5.03 -1.32
N VAL A 39 -4.00 4.03 -1.78
CA VAL A 39 -4.52 2.78 -2.34
C VAL A 39 -4.31 1.67 -1.33
N GLN A 40 -5.39 1.01 -0.93
CA GLN A 40 -5.31 -0.20 -0.11
C GLN A 40 -4.98 -1.39 -1.01
N ARG A 41 -3.92 -2.13 -0.67
CA ARG A 41 -3.54 -3.35 -1.37
C ARG A 41 -3.92 -4.55 -0.54
N LYS A 42 -4.42 -5.59 -1.21
CA LYS A 42 -4.62 -6.89 -0.59
C LYS A 42 -3.25 -7.53 -0.33
N PRO A 43 -3.02 -8.12 0.86
CA PRO A 43 -1.80 -8.90 1.09
C PRO A 43 -1.75 -10.10 0.14
N THR A 44 -0.63 -10.28 -0.53
CA THR A 44 -0.39 -11.41 -1.44
C THR A 44 1.04 -11.91 -1.24
N THR A 45 1.19 -13.22 -1.13
CA THR A 45 2.50 -13.87 -1.01
C THR A 45 3.04 -14.19 -2.39
N ILE A 46 4.29 -13.81 -2.66
CA ILE A 46 4.98 -14.08 -3.93
C ILE A 46 6.23 -14.89 -3.60
N HIS A 47 6.36 -16.05 -4.25
CA HIS A 47 7.53 -16.90 -4.11
C HIS A 47 8.58 -16.46 -5.10
N LEU A 48 9.77 -16.11 -4.60
CA LEU A 48 10.91 -15.68 -5.40
C LEU A 48 12.06 -16.64 -5.18
N THR A 49 12.78 -16.93 -6.25
CA THR A 49 14.11 -17.54 -6.17
C THR A 49 15.07 -16.59 -5.43
N GLN A 50 16.18 -17.14 -4.96
CA GLN A 50 17.20 -16.33 -4.29
C GLN A 50 17.75 -15.22 -5.20
N SER A 51 17.88 -15.48 -6.50
CA SER A 51 18.37 -14.52 -7.48
C SER A 51 17.37 -13.37 -7.69
N GLU A 52 16.07 -13.65 -7.81
CA GLU A 52 15.01 -12.65 -7.93
C GLU A 52 14.90 -11.77 -6.69
N SER A 53 14.97 -12.36 -5.49
CA SER A 53 14.95 -11.61 -4.23
C SER A 53 16.13 -10.62 -4.11
N ARG A 54 17.33 -11.03 -4.56
CA ARG A 54 18.50 -10.15 -4.65
C ARG A 54 18.29 -9.02 -5.67
N LYS A 55 17.75 -9.34 -6.85
CA LYS A 55 17.43 -8.33 -7.89
C LYS A 55 16.41 -7.30 -7.39
N LEU A 56 15.35 -7.75 -6.71
CA LEU A 56 14.34 -6.86 -6.12
C LEU A 56 14.94 -5.96 -5.03
N SER A 57 15.81 -6.52 -4.19
CA SER A 57 16.51 -5.75 -3.14
C SER A 57 17.45 -4.71 -3.75
N LYS A 58 18.21 -5.08 -4.80
CA LYS A 58 19.05 -4.14 -5.54
C LYS A 58 18.24 -3.03 -6.20
N LEU A 59 17.15 -3.38 -6.89
CA LEU A 59 16.25 -2.39 -7.51
C LEU A 59 15.70 -1.42 -6.48
N HIS A 60 15.29 -1.92 -5.31
CA HIS A 60 14.83 -1.07 -4.22
C HIS A 60 15.88 -0.05 -3.79
N LEU A 61 17.14 -0.48 -3.59
CA LEU A 61 18.21 0.43 -3.21
C LEU A 61 18.48 1.51 -4.28
N LEU A 62 18.40 1.14 -5.56
CA LEU A 62 18.63 2.09 -6.66
C LEU A 62 17.55 3.17 -6.74
N VAL A 63 16.31 2.84 -6.39
CA VAL A 63 15.16 3.74 -6.53
C VAL A 63 14.85 4.46 -5.21
N SER A 64 15.25 3.90 -4.07
CA SER A 64 14.89 4.40 -2.73
C SER A 64 15.48 5.78 -2.41
N ASP A 65 16.57 6.16 -3.08
CA ASP A 65 17.19 7.47 -2.89
C ASP A 65 16.32 8.60 -3.45
N GLN A 66 15.64 8.33 -4.58
CA GLN A 66 14.84 9.32 -5.29
C GLN A 66 13.34 9.24 -4.95
N PHE A 67 12.87 8.07 -4.54
CA PHE A 67 11.45 7.81 -4.29
C PHE A 67 11.25 7.03 -2.99
N SER A 68 10.28 7.46 -2.16
CA SER A 68 9.87 6.72 -0.96
C SER A 68 8.98 5.52 -1.31
N VAL A 69 9.56 4.51 -1.95
CA VAL A 69 8.90 3.26 -2.37
C VAL A 69 9.37 2.07 -1.56
N ASN A 70 8.47 1.12 -1.32
CA ASN A 70 8.81 -0.17 -0.72
C ASN A 70 8.93 -1.29 -1.78
N ARG A 71 9.50 -2.44 -1.40
CA ARG A 71 9.67 -3.59 -2.30
C ARG A 71 8.34 -4.06 -2.93
N SER A 72 7.25 -4.06 -2.17
CA SER A 72 5.93 -4.45 -2.69
C SER A 72 5.36 -3.45 -3.71
N GLU A 73 5.71 -2.17 -3.61
CA GLU A 73 5.38 -1.15 -4.62
C GLU A 73 6.12 -1.40 -5.91
N LEU A 74 7.40 -1.73 -5.83
CA LEU A 74 8.20 -2.05 -7.03
C LEU A 74 7.67 -3.28 -7.76
N VAL A 75 7.21 -4.30 -7.02
CA VAL A 75 6.53 -5.45 -7.62
C VAL A 75 5.25 -5.02 -8.34
N GLY A 76 4.46 -4.13 -7.75
CA GLY A 76 3.26 -3.57 -8.40
C GLY A 76 3.61 -2.84 -9.70
N VAL A 77 4.63 -1.98 -9.69
CA VAL A 77 5.09 -1.29 -10.91
C VAL A 77 5.56 -2.29 -11.97
N ALA A 78 6.30 -3.34 -11.58
CA ALA A 78 6.75 -4.35 -12.51
C ALA A 78 5.57 -5.07 -13.20
N ILE A 79 4.50 -5.37 -12.47
CA ILE A 79 3.28 -5.98 -13.03
C ILE A 79 2.62 -5.03 -14.03
N GLU A 80 2.45 -3.75 -13.68
CA GLU A 80 1.84 -2.75 -14.57
C GLU A 80 2.65 -2.54 -15.85
N VAL A 81 3.97 -2.44 -15.74
CA VAL A 81 4.87 -2.29 -16.90
C VAL A 81 4.80 -3.53 -17.79
N LEU A 82 4.82 -4.74 -17.21
CA LEU A 82 4.74 -5.98 -17.97
C LEU A 82 3.40 -6.10 -18.71
N ALA A 83 2.29 -5.78 -18.03
CA ALA A 83 0.96 -5.77 -18.64
C ALA A 83 0.90 -4.78 -19.82
N ALA A 84 1.38 -3.55 -19.64
CA ALA A 84 1.39 -2.55 -20.70
C ALA A 84 2.28 -2.93 -21.89
N LEU A 85 3.41 -3.61 -21.66
CA LEU A 85 4.26 -4.12 -22.73
C LEU A 85 3.56 -5.23 -23.52
N VAL A 86 2.91 -6.16 -22.81
CA VAL A 86 2.15 -7.26 -23.40
C VAL A 86 0.94 -6.73 -24.19
N GLU A 87 0.19 -5.78 -23.66
CA GLU A 87 -0.93 -5.17 -24.40
C GLU A 87 -0.47 -4.46 -25.68
N LYS A 88 0.69 -3.78 -25.65
CA LYS A 88 1.17 -3.02 -26.82
C LYS A 88 1.84 -3.86 -27.89
N LYS A 89 2.57 -4.90 -27.50
CA LYS A 89 3.46 -5.67 -28.40
C LYS A 89 3.15 -7.16 -28.44
N GLY A 90 2.39 -7.66 -27.47
CA GLY A 90 2.12 -9.08 -27.29
C GLY A 90 1.21 -9.65 -28.36
N GLU A 91 0.15 -8.94 -28.79
CA GLU A 91 -0.84 -9.50 -29.74
C GLU A 91 -0.19 -10.10 -31.00
N LYS A 92 0.75 -9.39 -31.62
CA LYS A 92 1.46 -9.90 -32.81
C LYS A 92 2.53 -10.94 -32.48
N ALA A 93 3.21 -10.78 -31.35
CA ALA A 93 4.33 -11.64 -31.00
C ALA A 93 3.89 -13.03 -30.49
N PHE A 94 2.71 -13.11 -29.86
CA PHE A 94 2.14 -14.39 -29.41
C PHE A 94 1.54 -15.21 -30.56
N GLU A 95 1.19 -14.58 -31.69
CA GLU A 95 0.74 -15.30 -32.89
C GLU A 95 1.92 -15.93 -33.66
N GLU A 96 3.08 -15.28 -33.65
CA GLU A 96 4.26 -15.72 -34.40
C GLU A 96 5.21 -16.63 -33.59
N ILE A 97 5.23 -16.52 -32.27
CA ILE A 97 6.18 -17.22 -31.40
C ILE A 97 5.43 -18.18 -30.47
N HIS A 98 5.65 -19.48 -30.66
CA HIS A 98 5.22 -20.51 -29.71
C HIS A 98 6.03 -20.36 -28.41
N LEU A 99 5.50 -19.61 -27.46
CA LEU A 99 6.08 -19.49 -26.13
C LEU A 99 5.69 -20.70 -25.28
N GLU A 100 6.58 -21.68 -25.22
CA GLU A 100 6.38 -22.90 -24.41
C GLU A 100 6.90 -22.75 -22.97
N ASP A 101 7.82 -21.81 -22.73
CA ASP A 101 8.44 -21.62 -21.42
C ASP A 101 8.55 -20.14 -20.97
N VAL A 102 8.78 -19.98 -19.66
CA VAL A 102 8.91 -18.66 -19.01
C VAL A 102 10.18 -17.94 -19.44
N GLU A 103 11.23 -18.68 -19.83
CA GLU A 103 12.50 -18.09 -20.21
C GLU A 103 12.43 -17.43 -21.59
N SER A 104 11.78 -18.08 -22.56
CA SER A 104 11.48 -17.51 -23.88
C SER A 104 10.61 -16.27 -23.76
N PHE A 105 9.61 -16.30 -22.87
CA PHE A 105 8.81 -15.11 -22.59
C PHE A 105 9.67 -13.98 -22.00
N ARG A 106 10.60 -14.31 -21.09
CA ARG A 106 11.52 -13.32 -20.51
C ARG A 106 12.40 -12.68 -21.58
N GLU A 107 12.97 -13.46 -22.49
CA GLU A 107 13.80 -12.97 -23.59
C GLU A 107 13.02 -12.05 -24.53
N LEU A 108 11.82 -12.46 -24.89
CA LEU A 108 10.89 -11.65 -25.68
C LEU A 108 10.59 -10.29 -25.04
N VAL A 109 10.34 -10.28 -23.73
CA VAL A 109 10.14 -9.03 -22.96
C VAL A 109 11.40 -8.16 -22.97
N PHE A 110 12.60 -8.76 -22.90
CA PHE A 110 13.85 -8.01 -23.04
C PHE A 110 14.00 -7.41 -24.43
N ASP A 111 13.66 -8.13 -25.49
CA ASP A 111 13.72 -7.61 -26.86
C ASP A 111 12.71 -6.49 -27.09
N PHE A 112 11.54 -6.56 -26.46
CA PHE A 112 10.60 -5.44 -26.45
C PHE A 112 11.16 -4.16 -25.81
N MET A 113 12.10 -4.28 -24.87
CA MET A 113 12.72 -3.15 -24.19
C MET A 113 13.96 -2.61 -24.93
N LYS A 114 14.60 -3.39 -25.81
CA LYS A 114 15.80 -2.99 -26.59
C LYS A 114 15.50 -2.08 -27.79
N LEU A 115 14.42 -1.28 -27.74
CA LEU A 115 14.16 -0.26 -28.77
C LEU A 115 15.30 0.76 -28.84
#